data_AF-A0A644ZY05-F1
#
_entry.id   AF-A0A644ZY05-F1
#
_cell.length_a   1.000
_cell.length_b   1.000
_cell.length_c   1.000
_cell.angle_alpha   90.00
_cell.angle_beta   90.00
_cell.angle_gamma   90.00
#
_symmetry.space_group_name_H-M   'P 1'
#
loop_
_entity.id
_entity.type
_entity.pdbx_description
1 polymer ?
#
loop_
_entity_poly.entity_id
_entity_poly.type
_entity_poly.pdbx_seq_one_letter_code
_entity_poly.pdbx_strand_id
1 'polypeptide(L)'
;MAFTIVILSIIIYNCIEANISNIKISLYLSIVAVLFSYSTIYLQGTRSHRQEEIRLIEKRLDNFYLPLHNLFIGYEQNPMDRYQEQKTKFLEIGCYSHLAEKEAFELFDKCQDDDSLIKLIDQVRKDINMLQNKYKEKTKDKGFFS
;
A
#
# COMPACT_ATOMS: atom_id res chain seq x y z
N MET A 1 9.23 75.81 -3.10
CA MET A 1 9.67 74.70 -3.96
C MET A 1 10.39 73.57 -3.19
N ALA A 2 11.23 73.85 -2.19
CA ALA A 2 11.92 72.79 -1.42
C ALA A 2 10.97 71.89 -0.60
N PHE A 3 9.94 72.47 0.03
CA PHE A 3 9.03 71.73 0.93
C PHE A 3 8.16 70.68 0.20
N THR A 4 7.74 71.00 -1.03
CA THR A 4 6.95 70.09 -1.87
C THR A 4 7.76 68.91 -2.38
N ILE A 5 9.07 69.08 -2.60
CA ILE A 5 9.98 68.01 -3.02
C ILE A 5 10.20 67.01 -1.88
N VAL A 6 10.36 67.49 -0.64
CA VAL A 6 10.56 66.63 0.54
C VAL A 6 9.33 65.74 0.80
N ILE A 7 8.11 66.29 0.70
CA ILE A 7 6.88 65.52 0.89
C ILE A 7 6.72 64.44 -0.19
N LEU A 8 7.01 64.77 -1.46
CA LEU A 8 6.97 63.82 -2.56
C LEU A 8 7.97 62.66 -2.37
N SER A 9 9.18 62.96 -1.89
CA SER A 9 10.21 61.93 -1.61
C SER A 9 9.78 60.96 -0.51
N ILE A 10 9.12 61.44 0.55
CA ILE A 10 8.62 60.60 1.65
C ILE A 10 7.48 59.68 1.16
N ILE A 11 6.56 60.21 0.35
CA ILE A 11 5.45 59.42 -0.21
C ILE A 11 5.99 58.32 -1.15
N ILE A 12 6.96 58.63 -2.00
CA ILE A 12 7.59 57.67 -2.91
C ILE A 12 8.32 56.59 -2.11
N TYR A 13 9.09 56.96 -1.08
CA TYR A 13 9.79 56.01 -0.21
C TYR A 13 8.83 55.02 0.45
N ASN A 14 7.76 55.51 1.09
CA ASN A 14 6.75 54.68 1.73
C ASN A 14 6.01 53.76 0.73
N CYS A 15 5.76 54.24 -0.49
CA CYS A 15 5.11 53.45 -1.54
C CYS A 15 6.01 52.32 -2.07
N ILE A 16 7.31 52.57 -2.19
CA ILE A 16 8.31 51.55 -2.58
C ILE A 16 8.45 50.51 -1.47
N GLU A 17 8.52 50.93 -0.20
CA GLU A 17 8.65 50.03 0.93
C GLU A 17 7.42 49.10 1.08
N ALA A 18 6.22 49.63 0.89
CA ALA A 18 4.98 48.85 0.84
C ALA A 18 4.97 47.82 -0.29
N ASN A 19 5.45 48.18 -1.49
CA ASN A 19 5.58 47.25 -2.62
C ASN A 19 6.62 46.16 -2.35
N ILE A 20 7.76 46.50 -1.76
CA ILE A 20 8.79 45.51 -1.37
C ILE A 20 8.24 44.56 -0.31
N SER A 21 7.48 45.06 0.66
CA SER A 21 6.81 44.25 1.67
C SER A 21 5.80 43.27 1.04
N ASN A 22 4.95 43.76 0.13
CA ASN A 22 4.00 42.90 -0.61
C ASN A 22 4.70 41.83 -1.47
N ILE A 23 5.81 42.17 -2.14
CA ILE A 23 6.62 41.21 -2.91
C ILE A 23 7.17 40.12 -1.98
N LYS A 24 7.72 40.50 -0.82
CA LYS A 24 8.22 39.54 0.18
C LYS A 24 7.11 38.64 0.70
N ILE A 25 5.95 39.20 1.06
CA ILE A 25 4.78 38.44 1.52
C ILE A 25 4.30 37.46 0.44
N SER A 26 4.23 37.89 -0.81
CA SER A 26 3.84 37.03 -1.95
C SER A 26 4.83 35.89 -2.19
N LEU A 27 6.13 36.15 -2.04
CA LEU A 27 7.19 35.13 -2.12
C LEU A 27 7.09 34.13 -0.96
N TYR A 28 6.89 34.60 0.27
CA TYR A 28 6.67 33.75 1.44
C TYR A 28 5.44 32.85 1.27
N LEU A 29 4.30 33.41 0.82
CA LEU A 29 3.08 32.65 0.55
C LEU A 29 3.30 31.59 -0.53
N SER A 30 4.04 31.92 -1.59
CA SER A 30 4.37 30.97 -2.66
C SER A 30 5.24 29.81 -2.15
N ILE A 31 6.27 30.10 -1.34
CA ILE A 31 7.15 29.07 -0.76
C ILE A 31 6.35 28.15 0.17
N VAL A 32 5.50 28.72 1.02
CA VAL A 32 4.62 27.94 1.91
C VAL A 32 3.67 27.06 1.11
N ALA A 33 3.05 27.59 0.05
CA ALA A 33 2.16 26.82 -0.82
C ALA A 33 2.88 25.65 -1.51
N VAL A 34 4.12 25.83 -1.97
CA VAL A 34 4.94 24.76 -2.56
C VAL A 34 5.27 23.69 -1.52
N LEU A 35 5.66 24.07 -0.30
CA LEU A 35 5.93 23.11 0.78
C LEU A 35 4.68 22.32 1.19
N PHE A 36 3.52 22.97 1.27
CA PHE A 36 2.23 22.31 1.49
C PHE A 36 1.84 21.37 0.34
N SER A 37 2.10 21.77 -0.91
CA SER A 37 1.82 20.92 -2.08
C SER A 37 2.73 19.69 -2.11
N TYR A 38 4.01 19.85 -1.75
CA TYR A 38 4.95 18.74 -1.68
C TYR A 38 4.57 17.74 -0.59
N SER A 39 4.23 18.21 0.61
CA SER A 39 3.83 17.33 1.71
C SER A 39 2.53 16.57 1.40
N THR A 40 1.55 17.24 0.78
CA THR A 40 0.28 16.59 0.37
C THR A 40 0.49 15.53 -0.71
N ILE A 41 1.31 15.79 -1.73
CA ILE A 41 1.65 14.80 -2.77
C ILE A 41 2.39 13.61 -2.16
N TYR A 42 3.35 13.85 -1.26
CA TYR A 42 4.09 12.80 -0.57
C TYR A 42 3.16 11.93 0.31
N LEU A 43 2.28 12.57 1.08
CA LEU A 43 1.27 11.89 1.90
C LEU A 43 0.26 11.11 1.05
N GLN A 44 -0.13 11.65 -0.10
CA GLN A 44 -1.04 10.96 -1.01
C GLN A 44 -0.37 9.75 -1.66
N GLY A 45 0.90 9.87 -2.07
CA GLY A 45 1.68 8.75 -2.62
C GLY A 45 1.85 7.61 -1.61
N THR A 46 2.20 7.94 -0.36
CA THR A 46 2.34 6.94 0.71
C THR A 46 1.01 6.25 1.05
N ARG A 47 -0.11 7.00 1.08
CA ARG A 47 -1.45 6.42 1.27
C ARG A 47 -1.86 5.52 0.12
N SER A 48 -1.67 5.97 -1.12
CA SER A 48 -2.00 5.19 -2.31
C SER A 48 -1.18 3.91 -2.39
N HIS A 49 0.11 3.97 -2.08
CA HIS A 49 0.98 2.80 -2.08
C HIS A 49 0.53 1.80 -1.01
N ARG A 50 0.22 2.27 0.21
CA ARG A 50 -0.32 1.43 1.28
C ARG A 50 -1.65 0.77 0.90
N GLN A 51 -2.56 1.52 0.27
CA GLN A 51 -3.84 0.96 -0.19
C GLN A 51 -3.63 -0.14 -1.23
N GLU A 52 -2.67 0.03 -2.16
CA GLU A 52 -2.36 -1.01 -3.13
C GLU A 52 -1.74 -2.24 -2.47
N GLU A 53 -0.85 -2.08 -1.49
CA GLU A 53 -0.33 -3.22 -0.72
C GLU A 53 -1.44 -3.99 0.00
N ILE A 54 -2.40 -3.29 0.61
CA ILE A 54 -3.57 -3.91 1.25
C ILE A 54 -4.40 -4.67 0.22
N ARG A 55 -4.71 -4.04 -0.92
CA ARG A 55 -5.46 -4.65 -2.02
C ARG A 55 -4.78 -5.90 -2.57
N LEU A 56 -3.45 -5.88 -2.66
CA LEU A 56 -2.67 -7.04 -3.08
C LEU A 56 -2.78 -8.18 -2.05
N ILE A 57 -2.70 -7.89 -0.76
CA ILE A 57 -2.87 -8.91 0.29
C ILE A 57 -4.26 -9.54 0.22
N GLU A 58 -5.32 -8.73 0.11
CA GLU A 58 -6.69 -9.22 -0.07
C GLU A 58 -6.79 -10.11 -1.30
N LYS A 59 -6.26 -9.67 -2.45
CA LYS A 59 -6.27 -10.46 -3.68
C LYS A 59 -5.55 -11.80 -3.53
N ARG A 60 -4.42 -11.84 -2.81
CA ARG A 60 -3.69 -13.10 -2.51
C ARG A 60 -4.53 -14.04 -1.67
N LEU A 61 -5.15 -13.52 -0.61
CA LEU A 61 -5.98 -14.29 0.31
C LEU A 61 -7.21 -14.86 -0.41
N ASP A 62 -7.94 -14.03 -1.15
CA ASP A 62 -9.24 -14.40 -1.72
C ASP A 62 -9.13 -15.32 -2.92
N ASN A 63 -8.07 -15.20 -3.74
CA ASN A 63 -7.97 -15.94 -4.99
C ASN A 63 -7.07 -17.19 -4.90
N PHE A 64 -6.11 -17.22 -3.97
CA PHE A 64 -5.17 -18.34 -3.85
C PHE A 64 -5.27 -19.02 -2.49
N TYR A 65 -4.95 -18.30 -1.40
CA TYR A 65 -4.72 -18.94 -0.10
C TYR A 65 -5.97 -19.49 0.56
N LEU A 66 -7.05 -18.71 0.68
CA LEU A 66 -8.29 -19.17 1.32
C LEU A 66 -8.99 -20.26 0.50
N PRO A 67 -9.11 -20.15 -0.84
CA PRO A 67 -9.63 -21.24 -1.66
C PRO A 67 -8.82 -22.53 -1.50
N LEU A 68 -7.49 -22.44 -1.52
CA LEU A 68 -6.63 -23.61 -1.39
C LEU A 68 -6.73 -24.24 0.00
N HIS A 69 -6.77 -23.41 1.05
CA HIS A 69 -7.00 -23.89 2.41
C HIS A 69 -8.35 -24.60 2.52
N ASN A 70 -9.43 -23.94 2.09
CA ASN A 70 -10.79 -24.47 2.15
C ASN A 70 -10.97 -25.77 1.35
N LEU A 71 -10.19 -25.96 0.28
CA LEU A 71 -10.22 -27.18 -0.50
C LEU A 71 -9.85 -28.42 0.33
N PHE A 72 -8.90 -28.25 1.26
CA PHE A 72 -8.28 -29.32 2.04
C PHE A 72 -8.64 -29.32 3.53
N ILE A 73 -9.48 -28.39 4.01
CA ILE A 73 -9.99 -28.41 5.39
C ILE A 73 -10.66 -29.76 5.67
N GLY A 74 -10.19 -30.46 6.70
CA GLY A 74 -10.72 -31.77 7.12
C GLY A 74 -10.15 -32.96 6.36
N TYR A 75 -9.25 -32.74 5.40
CA TYR A 75 -8.57 -33.78 4.62
C TYR A 75 -7.06 -33.78 4.85
N GLU A 76 -6.59 -33.24 5.98
CA GLU A 76 -5.16 -33.05 6.26
C GLU A 76 -4.40 -34.38 6.39
N GLN A 77 -5.10 -35.46 6.76
CA GLN A 77 -4.48 -36.78 6.92
C GLN A 77 -4.37 -37.57 5.61
N ASN A 78 -5.23 -37.29 4.63
CA ASN A 78 -5.24 -37.92 3.30
C ASN A 78 -5.60 -36.88 2.21
N PRO A 79 -4.74 -35.88 1.96
CA PRO A 79 -5.07 -34.79 1.05
C PRO A 79 -5.13 -35.24 -0.42
N MET A 80 -4.46 -36.33 -0.80
CA MET A 80 -4.47 -36.83 -2.18
C MET A 80 -5.86 -37.29 -2.62
N ASP A 81 -6.65 -37.92 -1.74
CA ASP A 81 -8.04 -38.29 -2.05
C ASP A 81 -8.87 -37.06 -2.42
N ARG A 82 -8.70 -35.99 -1.63
CA ARG A 82 -9.38 -34.71 -1.86
C ARG A 82 -8.89 -34.01 -3.13
N TYR A 83 -7.59 -34.06 -3.39
CA TYR A 83 -7.00 -33.56 -4.63
C TYR A 83 -7.58 -34.28 -5.85
N GLN A 84 -7.69 -35.61 -5.82
CA GLN A 84 -8.25 -36.38 -6.92
C GLN A 84 -9.74 -36.06 -7.14
N GLU A 85 -10.51 -35.96 -6.05
CA GLU A 85 -11.94 -35.61 -6.10
C GLU A 85 -12.18 -34.19 -6.65
N GLN A 86 -11.34 -33.22 -6.26
CA GLN A 86 -11.53 -31.80 -6.57
C GLN A 86 -10.43 -31.24 -7.48
N LYS A 87 -9.86 -32.09 -8.34
CA LYS A 87 -8.72 -31.75 -9.20
C LYS A 87 -8.94 -30.50 -10.03
N THR A 88 -10.14 -30.35 -10.60
CA THR A 88 -10.50 -29.16 -11.40
C THR A 88 -10.39 -27.88 -10.57
N LYS A 89 -10.93 -27.88 -9.35
CA LYS A 89 -10.85 -26.71 -8.45
C LYS A 89 -9.41 -26.40 -8.04
N PHE A 90 -8.61 -27.44 -7.76
CA PHE A 90 -7.20 -27.26 -7.46
C PHE A 90 -6.47 -26.54 -8.63
N LEU A 91 -6.72 -26.96 -9.86
CA LEU A 91 -6.12 -26.35 -11.05
C LEU A 91 -6.63 -24.92 -11.29
N GLU A 92 -7.92 -24.65 -11.07
CA GLU A 92 -8.50 -23.30 -11.15
C GLU A 92 -7.84 -22.35 -10.15
N ILE A 93 -7.62 -22.80 -8.91
CA ILE A 93 -6.86 -22.06 -7.90
C ILE A 93 -5.41 -21.84 -8.37
N GLY A 94 -4.82 -22.84 -9.02
CA GLY A 94 -3.48 -22.79 -9.61
C GLY A 94 -3.30 -21.69 -10.66
N CYS A 95 -4.37 -21.23 -11.33
CA CYS A 95 -4.30 -20.06 -12.22
C CYS A 95 -3.87 -18.77 -11.49
N TYR A 96 -4.05 -18.73 -10.17
CA TYR A 96 -3.66 -17.64 -9.30
C TYR A 96 -2.32 -17.87 -8.57
N SER A 97 -1.55 -18.92 -8.93
CA SER A 97 -0.26 -19.24 -8.31
C SER A 97 0.76 -18.10 -8.38
N HIS A 98 0.68 -17.21 -9.38
CA HIS A 98 1.48 -15.99 -9.47
C HIS A 98 1.27 -14.99 -8.32
N LEU A 99 0.20 -15.16 -7.53
CA LEU A 99 -0.09 -14.37 -6.33
C LEU A 99 0.53 -14.99 -5.07
N ALA A 100 1.00 -16.23 -5.12
CA ALA A 100 1.56 -16.91 -3.97
C ALA A 100 2.91 -16.30 -3.54
N GLU A 101 3.20 -16.41 -2.26
CA GLU A 101 4.56 -16.25 -1.73
C GLU A 101 5.46 -17.36 -2.31
N LYS A 102 6.75 -17.06 -2.39
CA LYS A 102 7.73 -17.92 -3.08
C LYS A 102 7.71 -19.38 -2.63
N GLU A 103 7.65 -19.62 -1.33
CA GLU A 103 7.69 -20.98 -0.78
C GLU A 103 6.41 -21.77 -1.12
N ALA A 104 5.23 -21.15 -0.98
CA ALA A 104 3.97 -21.77 -1.38
C ALA A 104 3.91 -22.01 -2.89
N PHE A 105 4.43 -21.10 -3.71
CA PHE A 105 4.54 -21.29 -5.16
C PHE A 105 5.40 -22.51 -5.50
N GLU A 106 6.59 -22.62 -4.92
CA GLU A 106 7.49 -23.75 -5.16
C GLU A 106 6.90 -25.09 -4.71
N LEU A 107 6.19 -25.11 -3.59
CA LEU A 107 5.48 -26.30 -3.11
C LEU A 107 4.28 -26.67 -3.98
N PHE A 108 3.54 -25.67 -4.47
CA PHE A 108 2.41 -25.88 -5.37
C PHE A 108 2.86 -26.47 -6.71
N ASP A 109 3.94 -25.94 -7.28
CA ASP A 109 4.48 -26.40 -8.57
C ASP A 109 5.06 -27.83 -8.51
N LYS A 110 5.61 -28.21 -7.35
CA LYS A 110 6.24 -29.53 -7.13
C LYS A 110 5.35 -30.53 -6.40
N CYS A 111 4.08 -30.22 -6.18
CA CYS A 111 3.11 -31.07 -5.52
C CYS A 111 2.83 -32.32 -6.38
N GLN A 112 3.18 -33.51 -5.88
CA GLN A 112 3.03 -34.79 -6.60
C GLN A 112 2.46 -35.94 -5.75
N ASP A 113 2.49 -35.81 -4.44
CA ASP A 113 2.15 -36.87 -3.47
C ASP A 113 1.52 -36.28 -2.20
N ASP A 114 1.07 -37.15 -1.28
CA ASP A 114 0.47 -36.73 0.00
C ASP A 114 1.44 -35.86 0.82
N ASP A 115 2.71 -36.25 0.93
CA ASP A 115 3.69 -35.51 1.73
C ASP A 115 3.92 -34.08 1.22
N SER A 116 3.97 -33.90 -0.11
CA SER A 116 4.10 -32.58 -0.74
C SER A 116 2.81 -31.75 -0.61
N LEU A 117 1.64 -32.37 -0.70
CA LEU A 117 0.35 -31.72 -0.42
C LEU A 117 0.24 -31.28 1.05
N ILE A 118 0.67 -32.11 2.00
CA ILE A 118 0.69 -31.76 3.43
C ILE A 118 1.60 -30.55 3.65
N LYS A 119 2.82 -30.56 3.08
CA LYS A 119 3.75 -29.42 3.17
C LYS A 119 3.14 -28.16 2.57
N LEU A 120 2.47 -28.26 1.42
CA LEU A 120 1.78 -27.13 0.80
C LEU A 120 0.66 -26.59 1.70
N ILE A 121 -0.18 -27.45 2.28
CA ILE A 121 -1.28 -27.06 3.17
C ILE A 121 -0.74 -26.36 4.42
N ASP A 122 0.33 -26.89 5.02
CA ASP A 122 0.98 -26.28 6.17
C ASP A 122 1.58 -24.93 5.84
N GLN A 123 2.23 -24.79 4.67
CA GLN A 123 2.74 -23.51 4.22
C GLN A 123 1.62 -22.50 3.97
N VAL A 124 0.54 -22.92 3.30
CA VAL A 124 -0.65 -22.10 3.07
C VAL A 124 -1.23 -21.57 4.38
N ARG A 125 -1.28 -22.40 5.44
CA ARG A 125 -1.74 -21.97 6.78
C ARG A 125 -0.82 -20.91 7.39
N LYS A 126 0.50 -21.10 7.30
CA LYS A 126 1.48 -20.11 7.79
C LYS A 126 1.34 -18.80 7.03
N ASP A 127 1.25 -18.86 5.71
CA ASP A 127 1.14 -17.70 4.84
C ASP A 127 -0.18 -16.94 5.09
N ILE A 128 -1.31 -17.64 5.30
CA ILE A 128 -2.58 -17.00 5.69
C ILE A 128 -2.39 -16.17 6.97
N ASN A 129 -1.81 -16.76 8.01
CA ASN A 129 -1.59 -16.06 9.28
C ASN A 129 -0.65 -14.86 9.10
N MET A 130 0.43 -15.03 8.34
CA MET A 130 1.36 -13.95 8.01
C MET A 130 0.66 -12.81 7.26
N LEU A 131 -0.09 -13.12 6.21
CA LEU A 131 -0.81 -12.15 5.39
C LEU A 131 -1.91 -11.43 6.19
N GLN A 132 -2.66 -12.14 7.04
CA GLN A 132 -3.64 -11.54 7.93
C GLN A 132 -3.00 -10.60 8.96
N ASN A 133 -1.83 -10.96 9.50
CA ASN A 133 -1.09 -10.08 10.39
C ASN A 133 -0.59 -8.83 9.66
N LYS A 134 -0.02 -9.00 8.47
CA LYS A 134 0.41 -7.89 7.60
C LYS A 134 -0.76 -6.96 7.24
N TYR A 135 -1.93 -7.53 6.93
CA TYR A 135 -3.16 -6.76 6.70
C TYR A 135 -3.56 -5.95 7.94
N LYS A 136 -3.57 -6.57 9.13
CA LYS A 136 -3.88 -5.88 10.39
C LYS A 136 -2.89 -4.77 10.69
N GLU A 137 -1.59 -4.98 10.48
CA GLU A 137 -0.56 -3.95 10.68
C GLU A 137 -0.78 -2.76 9.73
N LYS A 138 -0.96 -3.02 8.45
CA LYS A 138 -1.15 -1.97 7.43
C LYS A 138 -2.46 -1.19 7.59
N THR A 139 -3.50 -1.83 8.14
CA THR A 139 -4.79 -1.17 8.45
C THR A 139 -4.78 -0.45 9.79
N LYS A 140 -4.02 -0.93 10.78
CA LYS A 140 -3.85 -0.29 12.11
C LYS A 140 -2.90 0.89 12.12
N ASP A 141 -2.05 1.04 11.12
CA ASP A 141 -1.16 2.18 10.93
C ASP A 141 -1.98 3.46 10.60
N LYS A 142 -2.88 3.85 11.50
CA LYS A 142 -3.67 5.08 11.46
C LYS A 142 -2.78 6.23 11.90
N GLY A 143 -1.81 6.59 11.07
CA GLY A 143 -1.13 7.88 11.12
C GLY A 143 -0.29 8.14 12.37
N PHE A 144 0.98 8.44 12.16
CA PHE A 144 1.84 9.11 13.13
C PHE A 144 1.36 10.53 13.55
N PHE A 145 0.11 10.90 13.23
CA PHE A 145 -0.55 12.16 13.55
C PHE A 145 -2.07 11.91 13.66
N SER A 146 -2.51 11.35 14.79
CA SER A 146 -3.87 11.55 15.31
C SER A 146 -3.85 12.71 16.29
#